data_AF-B2VWV9-F1
#
_entry.id   AF-B2VWV9-F1
#
_cell.length_a   1.000
_cell.length_b   1.000
_cell.length_c   1.000
_cell.angle_alpha   90.00
_cell.angle_beta   90.00
_cell.angle_gamma   90.00
#
_symmetry.space_group_name_H-M   'P 1'
#
loop_
_entity.id
_entity.type
_entity.pdbx_description
1 polymer ?
#
loop_
_entity_poly.entity_id
_entity_poly.type
_entity_poly.pdbx_seq_one_letter_code
_entity_poly.pdbx_strand_id
1 'polypeptide(L)'
;MRLTSRLLMKSTNLALQMDFNANTIQVFQSSDNAPLAKATEPLANDLSGSGQLHFGANKNPTSPGTDVLRSGFQESGILEGVVYGGIFVEDSASGTVTLS
;
A
#
# COMPACT_ATOMS: atom_id res chain seq x y z
N MET A 1 -3.99 -31.47 -22.58
CA MET A 1 -2.71 -30.99 -22.00
C MET A 1 -3.02 -29.78 -21.13
N ARG A 2 -3.07 -29.95 -19.80
CA ARG A 2 -3.46 -28.89 -18.85
C ARG A 2 -2.17 -28.35 -18.23
N LEU A 3 -1.65 -27.24 -18.75
CA LEU A 3 -0.58 -26.51 -18.08
C LEU A 3 -1.19 -25.81 -16.86
N THR A 4 -1.10 -26.42 -15.69
CA THR A 4 -1.20 -25.69 -14.43
C THR A 4 0.16 -25.06 -14.17
N SER A 5 0.46 -23.91 -14.77
CA SER A 5 1.47 -23.05 -14.19
C SER A 5 0.89 -22.50 -12.90
N ARG A 6 1.38 -22.98 -11.75
CA ARG A 6 1.25 -22.20 -10.52
C ARG A 6 2.08 -20.94 -10.78
N LEU A 7 1.41 -19.81 -10.98
CA LEU A 7 2.06 -18.53 -10.76
C LEU A 7 2.51 -18.56 -9.30
N LEU A 8 3.82 -18.63 -9.04
CA LEU A 8 4.33 -18.36 -7.69
C LEU A 8 4.06 -16.88 -7.43
N MET A 9 2.92 -16.61 -6.81
CA MET A 9 2.50 -15.26 -6.47
C MET A 9 3.30 -14.87 -5.22
N LYS A 10 4.37 -14.11 -5.42
CA LYS A 10 5.14 -13.54 -4.33
C LYS A 10 4.33 -12.42 -3.71
N SER A 11 4.06 -12.47 -2.40
CA SER A 11 3.34 -11.40 -1.72
C SER A 11 4.32 -10.37 -1.15
N THR A 12 3.93 -9.11 -1.19
CA THR A 12 4.62 -8.02 -0.49
C THR A 12 3.74 -7.61 0.68
N ASN A 13 4.30 -7.65 1.89
CA ASN A 13 3.66 -7.14 3.07
C ASN A 13 4.17 -5.72 3.32
N LEU A 14 3.27 -4.79 3.64
CA LEU A 14 3.59 -3.38 3.88
C LEU A 14 2.85 -2.94 5.14
N ALA A 15 3.55 -2.24 6.03
CA ALA A 15 2.92 -1.50 7.11
C ALA A 15 3.50 -0.08 7.18
N LEU A 16 2.64 0.87 7.55
CA LEU A 16 2.98 2.26 7.80
C LEU A 16 2.69 2.54 9.26
N GLN A 17 3.72 2.87 10.04
CA GLN A 17 3.53 3.43 11.37
C GLN A 17 3.40 4.95 11.22
N MET A 18 2.26 5.48 11.64
CA MET A 18 1.96 6.92 11.60
C MET A 18 1.99 7.45 13.04
N ASP A 19 2.97 8.29 13.35
CA ASP A 19 3.03 8.98 14.64
C ASP A 19 2.46 10.39 14.48
N PHE A 20 1.21 10.56 14.90
CA PHE A 20 0.50 11.84 14.84
C PHE A 20 1.05 12.90 15.80
N ASN A 21 1.77 12.51 16.86
CA ASN A 21 2.37 13.43 17.81
C ASN A 21 3.72 13.95 17.29
N ALA A 22 4.55 13.03 16.77
CA ALA A 22 5.85 13.37 16.21
C ALA A 22 5.78 13.88 14.76
N ASN A 23 4.63 13.74 14.10
CA ASN A 23 4.40 14.10 12.71
C ASN A 23 5.34 13.33 11.76
N THR A 24 5.37 12.00 11.92
CA THR A 24 6.25 11.12 11.13
C THR A 24 5.54 9.87 10.61
N ILE A 25 6.06 9.34 9.50
CA ILE A 25 5.71 8.02 8.96
C ILE A 25 6.97 7.15 8.94
N GLN A 26 6.84 5.88 9.36
CA GLN A 26 7.86 4.85 9.19
C GLN A 26 7.33 3.70 8.33
N VAL A 27 8.15 3.21 7.41
CA VAL A 27 7.80 2.10 6.52
C VAL A 27 8.38 0.79 7.03
N PHE A 28 7.55 -0.24 7.04
CA PHE A 28 7.93 -1.62 7.28
C PHE A 28 7.55 -2.47 6.08
N GLN A 29 8.42 -3.40 5.69
CA GLN A 29 8.14 -4.29 4.57
C GLN A 29 8.67 -5.71 4.82
N SER A 30 8.04 -6.69 4.18
CA SER A 30 8.58 -8.05 4.05
C SER A 30 8.01 -8.76 2.82
N SER A 31 8.47 -9.98 2.56
CA SER A 31 7.94 -10.82 1.49
C SER A 31 7.34 -12.11 2.07
N ASP A 32 6.25 -12.58 1.46
CA ASP A 32 5.63 -13.87 1.76
C ASP A 32 5.34 -14.00 3.28
N ASN A 33 5.88 -15.02 3.93
CA ASN A 33 5.68 -15.29 5.35
C ASN A 33 6.77 -14.67 6.26
N ALA A 34 7.70 -13.88 5.72
CA ALA A 34 8.75 -13.27 6.53
C ALA A 34 8.16 -12.18 7.45
N PRO A 35 8.66 -12.04 8.69
CA PRO A 35 8.22 -10.97 9.59
C PRO A 35 8.54 -9.59 9.00
N LEU A 36 7.70 -8.60 9.32
CA LEU A 36 7.94 -7.21 8.92
C LEU A 36 9.28 -6.71 9.46
N ALA A 37 10.06 -6.05 8.60
CA ALA A 37 11.30 -5.39 8.98
C ALA A 37 11.22 -3.89 8.69
N LYS A 38 11.94 -3.08 9.48
CA LYS A 38 12.08 -1.65 9.25
C LYS A 38 12.72 -1.41 7.88
N ALA A 39 12.00 -0.76 6.98
CA ALA A 39 12.52 -0.35 5.68
C ALA A 39 13.14 1.05 5.74
N THR A 40 12.63 1.89 6.63
CA THR A 40 13.09 3.26 6.87
C THR A 40 13.21 3.53 8.36
N GLU A 41 13.96 4.58 8.70
CA GLU A 41 13.73 5.31 9.95
C GLU A 41 12.43 6.15 9.85
N PRO A 42 11.90 6.70 10.95
CA PRO A 42 10.79 7.66 10.90
C PRO A 42 11.15 8.87 10.03
N LEU A 43 10.27 9.20 9.08
CA LEU A 43 10.42 10.32 8.16
C LEU A 43 9.36 11.39 8.47
N ALA A 44 9.75 12.65 8.45
CA ALA A 44 8.82 13.76 8.67
C ALA A 44 7.71 13.77 7.60
N ASN A 45 6.46 13.85 8.04
CA ASN A 45 5.29 13.93 7.17
C ASN A 45 4.16 14.65 7.91
N ASP A 46 3.50 15.61 7.25
CA ASP A 46 2.33 16.28 7.83
C ASP A 46 1.12 15.33 7.90
N LEU A 47 0.74 14.98 9.13
CA LEU A 47 -0.37 14.11 9.50
C LEU A 47 -1.52 14.89 10.17
N SER A 48 -1.51 16.22 10.06
CA SER A 48 -2.58 17.06 10.61
C SER A 48 -3.95 16.67 10.03
N GLY A 49 -4.99 16.71 10.88
CA GLY A 49 -6.35 16.33 10.50
C GLY A 49 -6.59 14.82 10.39
N SER A 50 -5.62 13.98 10.78
CA SER A 50 -5.74 12.52 10.92
C SER A 50 -6.06 11.73 9.64
N GLY A 51 -6.19 12.42 8.51
CA GLY A 51 -6.31 11.86 7.17
C GLY A 51 -7.55 10.99 6.92
N GLN A 52 -7.67 10.52 5.69
CA GLN A 52 -8.55 9.43 5.29
C GLN A 52 -7.68 8.35 4.64
N LEU A 53 -7.85 7.10 5.05
CA LEU A 53 -7.10 5.99 4.49
C LEU A 53 -7.87 5.40 3.32
N HIS A 54 -7.30 5.50 2.13
CA HIS A 54 -7.86 4.87 0.93
C HIS A 54 -7.16 3.54 0.72
N PHE A 55 -7.93 2.46 0.72
CA PHE A 55 -7.42 1.14 0.38
C PHE A 55 -7.91 0.71 -1.00
N GLY A 56 -6.98 0.67 -1.97
CA GLY A 56 -7.26 0.27 -3.33
C GLY A 56 -6.24 0.83 -4.32
N ALA A 57 -6.49 0.63 -5.60
CA ALA A 57 -5.71 1.23 -6.67
C ALA A 57 -6.51 2.37 -7.30
N ASN A 58 -5.92 3.56 -7.34
CA ASN A 58 -6.40 4.67 -8.15
C ASN A 58 -5.46 4.85 -9.34
N LYS A 59 -5.94 4.61 -10.56
CA LYS A 59 -5.15 4.72 -11.79
C LYS A 59 -5.44 6.06 -12.48
N ASN A 60 -4.46 6.97 -12.41
CA ASN A 60 -4.50 8.18 -13.21
C ASN A 60 -4.40 7.86 -14.71
N PRO A 61 -5.00 8.68 -15.58
CA PRO A 61 -4.90 8.45 -17.02
C PRO A 61 -3.51 8.85 -17.56
N THR A 62 -3.14 8.28 -18.70
CA THR A 62 -1.94 8.64 -19.46
C THR A 62 -2.21 9.90 -20.30
N SER A 63 -1.21 10.78 -20.38
CA SER A 63 -1.24 12.04 -21.14
C SER A 63 -2.49 12.92 -20.93
N PRO A 64 -2.87 13.27 -19.68
CA PRO A 64 -4.11 14.01 -19.41
C PRO A 64 -4.15 15.47 -19.90
N GLY A 65 -3.01 16.10 -20.18
CA GLY A 65 -2.98 17.56 -20.36
C GLY A 65 -3.42 18.29 -19.08
N THR A 66 -4.23 19.35 -19.21
CA THR A 66 -4.65 20.19 -18.07
C THR A 66 -5.87 19.64 -17.32
N ASP A 67 -6.81 18.98 -18.00
CA ASP A 67 -7.95 18.31 -17.34
C ASP A 67 -7.62 16.84 -17.06
N VAL A 68 -6.98 16.62 -15.91
CA VAL A 68 -6.56 15.30 -15.43
C VAL A 68 -7.70 14.31 -15.22
N LEU A 69 -8.95 14.80 -15.13
CA LEU A 69 -10.10 13.96 -14.87
C LEU A 69 -10.77 13.46 -16.16
N ARG A 70 -10.55 14.13 -17.31
CA ARG A 70 -11.36 13.88 -18.52
C ARG A 70 -10.58 13.71 -19.82
N SER A 71 -9.33 14.21 -19.91
CA SER A 71 -8.66 14.37 -21.20
C SER A 71 -7.58 13.34 -21.51
N GLY A 72 -7.23 12.46 -20.57
CA GLY A 72 -6.25 11.39 -20.79
C GLY A 72 -6.88 10.08 -21.28
N PHE A 73 -6.06 9.04 -21.45
CA PHE A 73 -6.51 7.71 -21.87
C PHE A 73 -5.95 6.62 -20.96
N GLN A 74 -6.54 5.41 -21.03
CA GLN A 74 -6.02 4.19 -20.42
C GLN A 74 -5.44 3.30 -21.51
N GLU A 75 -4.32 2.60 -21.26
CA GLU A 75 -3.75 1.72 -22.28
C GLU A 75 -4.73 0.59 -22.66
N SER A 76 -4.84 0.31 -23.96
CA SER A 76 -5.72 -0.75 -24.46
C SER A 76 -5.05 -2.12 -24.34
N GLY A 77 -5.85 -3.17 -24.11
CA GLY A 77 -5.40 -4.56 -24.18
C GLY A 77 -4.66 -5.07 -22.94
N ILE A 78 -4.74 -4.34 -21.83
CA ILE A 78 -4.18 -4.76 -20.54
C ILE A 78 -5.23 -5.46 -19.69
N LEU A 79 -4.79 -6.46 -18.93
CA LEU A 79 -5.59 -7.13 -17.91
C LEU A 79 -4.94 -6.83 -16.56
N GLU A 80 -5.48 -5.85 -15.85
CA GLU A 80 -4.96 -5.41 -14.56
C GLU A 80 -5.72 -6.09 -13.43
N GLY A 81 -4.98 -6.51 -12.41
CA GLY A 81 -5.54 -7.11 -11.20
C GLY A 81 -4.59 -6.89 -10.03
N VAL A 82 -5.15 -6.56 -8.88
CA VAL A 82 -4.43 -6.48 -7.62
C VAL A 82 -5.14 -7.37 -6.63
N VAL A 83 -4.39 -8.22 -5.94
CA VAL A 83 -4.91 -9.07 -4.88
C VAL A 83 -4.44 -8.51 -3.55
N TYR A 84 -5.39 -8.27 -2.66
CA TYR A 84 -5.14 -7.74 -1.34
C TYR A 84 -5.55 -8.74 -0.27
N GLY A 85 -4.84 -8.75 0.84
CA GLY A 85 -5.14 -9.55 2.02
C GLY A 85 -4.48 -8.95 3.25
N GLY A 86 -4.98 -9.28 4.44
CA GLY A 86 -4.39 -8.81 5.71
C GLY A 86 -4.46 -7.29 5.89
N ILE A 87 -5.58 -6.67 5.53
CA ILE A 87 -5.76 -5.22 5.62
C ILE A 87 -6.38 -4.88 6.96
N PHE A 88 -5.67 -4.12 7.77
CA PHE A 88 -6.17 -3.65 9.06
C PHE A 88 -5.45 -2.35 9.45
N VAL A 89 -6.02 -1.67 10.43
CA VAL A 89 -5.41 -0.53 11.12
C VAL A 89 -5.50 -0.85 12.60
N GLU A 90 -4.41 -0.63 13.32
CA GLU A 90 -4.34 -0.85 14.76
C GLU A 90 -3.64 0.30 15.46
N ASP A 91 -3.92 0.44 16.76
CA ASP A 91 -3.20 1.35 17.64
C ASP A 91 -2.06 0.60 18.34
N SER A 92 -0.83 0.87 17.91
CA SER A 92 0.39 0.28 18.47
C SER A 92 1.04 1.15 19.56
N ALA A 93 0.41 2.24 20.02
CA ALA A 93 1.01 3.18 20.98
C ALA A 93 1.34 2.53 22.34
N SER A 94 0.63 1.45 22.69
CA SER A 94 0.88 0.66 23.91
C SER A 94 1.88 -0.48 23.72
N GLY A 95 2.51 -0.60 22.54
CA GLY A 95 3.54 -1.60 22.25
C GLY A 95 3.04 -3.01 21.95
N THR A 96 1.72 -3.24 21.93
CA THR A 96 1.13 -4.52 21.51
C THR A 96 0.60 -4.42 20.09
N VAL A 97 1.29 -5.08 19.15
CA VAL A 97 0.83 -5.34 17.78
C VAL A 97 -0.08 -6.58 17.82
N THR A 98 -1.27 -6.47 17.27
CA THR A 98 -2.24 -7.57 17.18
C THR A 98 -1.84 -8.46 16.01
N LEU A 99 -1.35 -9.67 16.30
CA LEU A 99 -0.91 -10.64 15.28
C LEU A 99 -2.03 -11.60 14.84
N SER A 100 -3.29 -11.20 14.95
CA SER A 100 -4.46 -12.04 14.64
C SER A 100 -4.78 -12.10 13.15
#